data_AF-V8N5Y1-F1
#
_entry.id   AF-V8N5Y1-F1
#
_cell.length_a   1.000
_cell.length_b   1.000
_cell.length_c   1.000
_cell.angle_alpha   90.00
_cell.angle_beta   90.00
_cell.angle_gamma   90.00
#
_symmetry.space_group_name_H-M   'P 1'
#
loop_
_entity.id
_entity.type
_entity.pdbx_description
1 polymer ?
#
loop_
_entity_poly.entity_id
_entity_poly.type
_entity_poly.pdbx_seq_one_letter_code
_entity_poly.pdbx_strand_id
1 'polypeptide(L)'
;MSPFLRIGLSNFDSGPYLPSQGDVIDPYCAVMVKEVVDAEKDPVFVQKKPTMYPPWNSTFDAHIHRGRVMYIVVKDKSAEMVSETTVELNLVAEKCKKNNGKMEIW
;
A
#
# COMPACT_ATOMS: atom_id res chain seq x y z
N MET A 1 -10.96 17.06 12.91
CA MET A 1 -10.70 16.23 11.71
C MET A 1 -10.07 14.92 12.16
N SER A 2 -10.42 13.79 11.54
CA SER A 2 -9.72 12.52 11.78
C SER A 2 -8.31 12.59 11.16
N PRO A 3 -7.26 12.12 11.85
CA PRO A 3 -5.91 12.17 11.31
C PRO A 3 -5.75 11.22 10.12
N PHE A 4 -4.94 11.61 9.13
CA PHE A 4 -4.68 10.83 7.93
C PHE A 4 -3.21 10.91 7.51
N LEU A 5 -2.77 9.90 6.76
CA LEU A 5 -1.51 9.89 6.03
C LEU A 5 -1.79 10.24 4.57
N ARG A 6 -0.99 11.14 4.00
CA ARG A 6 -0.93 11.34 2.55
C ARG A 6 0.16 10.43 2.00
N ILE A 7 -0.23 9.48 1.16
CA ILE A 7 0.63 8.40 0.67
C ILE A 7 0.80 8.55 -0.83
N GLY A 8 2.03 8.43 -1.30
CA GLY A 8 2.36 8.34 -2.72
C GLY A 8 3.13 7.06 -3.01
N LEU A 9 2.89 6.47 -4.19
CA LEU A 9 3.62 5.32 -4.70
C LEU A 9 4.49 5.83 -5.85
N SER A 10 5.80 5.75 -5.71
CA SER A 10 6.76 6.43 -6.62
C SER A 10 7.52 5.47 -7.52
N ASN A 11 7.84 4.27 -7.05
CA ASN A 11 8.71 3.35 -7.77
C ASN A 11 8.35 1.88 -7.50
N PHE A 12 8.80 1.00 -8.38
CA PHE A 12 8.75 -0.45 -8.20
C PHE A 12 10.04 -1.08 -8.73
N ASP A 13 10.45 -2.20 -8.14
CA ASP A 13 11.54 -3.02 -8.64
C ASP A 13 10.99 -4.43 -8.94
N SER A 14 11.06 -4.83 -10.21
CA SER A 14 10.64 -6.17 -10.67
C SER A 14 11.76 -7.22 -10.58
N GLY A 15 12.90 -6.87 -9.99
CA GLY A 15 14.07 -7.74 -9.92
C GLY A 15 14.68 -8.00 -11.31
N PRO A 16 15.49 -9.06 -11.48
CA PRO A 16 16.23 -9.34 -12.71
C PRO A 16 15.35 -9.79 -13.89
N TYR A 17 14.02 -9.71 -13.77
CA TYR A 17 13.09 -10.02 -14.85
C TYR A 17 13.24 -8.95 -15.95
N LEU A 18 14.11 -9.23 -16.92
CA LEU A 18 14.24 -8.42 -18.12
C LEU A 18 12.96 -8.62 -18.93
N PRO A 19 12.18 -7.55 -19.20
CA PRO A 19 11.13 -7.63 -20.20
C PRO A 19 11.79 -8.06 -21.50
N SER A 20 11.25 -9.09 -22.14
CA SER A 20 11.64 -9.48 -23.50
C SER A 20 11.63 -8.20 -24.36
N GLN A 21 12.69 -7.93 -25.14
CA GLN A 21 12.82 -6.66 -25.86
C GLN A 21 11.51 -6.29 -26.58
N GLY A 22 10.83 -5.25 -26.09
CA GLY A 22 9.54 -4.78 -26.63
C GLY A 22 8.35 -4.84 -25.68
N ASP A 23 8.45 -5.51 -24.52
CA ASP A 23 7.41 -5.48 -23.51
C ASP A 23 7.42 -4.13 -22.75
N VAL A 24 6.37 -3.33 -22.94
CA VAL A 24 6.10 -2.18 -22.09
C VAL A 24 5.80 -2.70 -20.68
N ILE A 25 6.70 -2.43 -19.74
CA ILE A 25 6.44 -2.64 -18.32
C ILE A 25 5.52 -1.51 -17.85
N ASP A 26 4.23 -1.82 -17.71
CA ASP A 26 3.22 -0.90 -17.17
C ASP A 26 2.51 -1.53 -15.96
N PRO A 27 3.19 -1.68 -14.82
CA PRO A 27 2.61 -2.25 -13.64
C PRO A 27 1.73 -1.21 -12.96
N TYR A 28 0.78 -1.69 -12.16
CA TYR A 28 -0.07 -0.82 -11.38
C TYR A 28 -0.28 -1.38 -9.97
N CYS A 29 -0.57 -0.49 -9.03
CA CYS A 29 -0.81 -0.87 -7.65
C CYS A 29 -2.31 -1.09 -7.40
N ALA A 30 -2.62 -2.22 -6.77
CA ALA A 30 -3.87 -2.46 -6.08
C ALA A 30 -3.66 -2.20 -4.58
N VAL A 31 -4.40 -1.25 -4.02
CA VAL A 31 -4.30 -0.85 -2.61
C VAL A 31 -5.57 -1.22 -1.86
N MET A 32 -5.43 -2.12 -0.89
CA MET A 32 -6.50 -2.62 -0.05
C MET A 32 -6.31 -2.13 1.38
N VAL A 33 -7.28 -1.36 1.89
CA VAL A 33 -7.29 -0.92 3.29
C VAL A 33 -8.13 -1.91 4.10
N LYS A 34 -7.50 -2.59 5.05
CA LYS A 34 -8.14 -3.60 5.90
C LYS A 34 -8.19 -3.13 7.35
N GLU A 35 -9.27 -3.47 8.03
CA GLU A 35 -9.47 -3.20 9.45
C GLU A 35 -9.35 -4.49 10.25
N VAL A 36 -8.68 -4.43 11.40
CA VAL A 36 -8.73 -5.52 12.36
C VAL A 36 -10.13 -5.66 12.92
N VAL A 37 -10.60 -6.90 13.02
CA VAL A 37 -11.80 -7.30 13.72
C VAL A 37 -11.36 -8.26 14.82
N ASP A 38 -11.80 -8.03 16.05
CA ASP A 38 -11.47 -8.90 17.18
C ASP A 38 -11.99 -10.32 16.90
N ALA A 39 -11.08 -11.29 16.98
CA ALA A 39 -11.38 -12.70 16.91
C ALA A 39 -10.63 -13.41 18.03
N GLU A 40 -11.18 -14.53 18.51
CA GLU A 40 -10.80 -15.18 19.77
C GLU A 40 -9.36 -15.71 19.83
N LYS A 41 -8.61 -15.74 18.72
CA LYS A 41 -7.24 -16.28 18.64
C LYS A 41 -6.25 -15.40 17.90
N ASP A 42 -6.62 -14.90 16.72
CA ASP A 42 -5.73 -14.13 15.85
C ASP A 42 -6.46 -12.93 15.23
N PRO A 43 -5.79 -11.79 15.01
CA PRO A 43 -6.41 -10.62 14.40
C PRO A 43 -6.88 -10.94 12.97
N VAL A 44 -8.19 -10.82 12.73
CA VAL A 44 -8.78 -11.01 11.39
C VAL A 44 -8.86 -9.65 10.69
N PHE A 45 -8.30 -9.56 9.49
CA PHE A 45 -8.30 -8.33 8.70
C PHE A 45 -9.40 -8.35 7.64
N VAL A 46 -10.35 -7.43 7.73
CA VAL A 46 -11.47 -7.30 6.79
C VAL A 46 -11.34 -6.05 5.95
N GLN A 47 -11.41 -6.21 4.63
CA GLN A 47 -11.50 -5.08 3.70
C GLN A 47 -12.95 -4.60 3.60
N LYS A 48 -13.25 -3.45 4.20
CA LYS A 48 -14.61 -2.85 4.14
C LYS A 48 -14.81 -1.90 2.95
N LYS A 49 -13.72 -1.36 2.38
CA LYS A 49 -13.76 -0.41 1.27
C LYS A 49 -13.29 -1.07 -0.03
N PRO A 50 -13.76 -0.61 -1.20
CA PRO A 50 -13.27 -1.09 -2.49
C PRO A 50 -11.75 -0.93 -2.62
N THR A 51 -11.14 -1.82 -3.40
CA THR A 51 -9.73 -1.71 -3.77
C THR A 51 -9.49 -0.43 -4.55
N MET A 52 -8.44 0.31 -4.19
CA MET A 52 -8.02 1.52 -4.90
C MET A 52 -6.91 1.19 -5.89
N TYR A 53 -6.87 1.94 -6.99
CA TYR A 53 -5.83 1.83 -8.01
C TYR A 53 -5.19 3.21 -8.25
N PRO A 54 -4.42 3.72 -7.27
CA PRO A 54 -3.80 5.02 -7.41
C PRO A 54 -2.75 5.00 -8.53
N PRO A 55 -2.69 6.02 -9.40
CA PRO A 55 -1.60 6.17 -10.35
C PRO A 55 -0.26 6.33 -9.65
N TRP A 56 0.81 5.87 -10.28
CA TRP A 56 2.18 6.20 -9.87
C TRP A 56 2.38 7.71 -9.81
N ASN A 57 3.23 8.15 -8.88
CA ASN A 57 3.58 9.56 -8.66
C ASN A 57 2.37 10.48 -8.33
N SER A 58 1.23 9.88 -7.97
CA SER A 58 0.09 10.58 -7.38
C SER A 58 0.02 10.32 -5.88
N THR A 59 -0.84 11.07 -5.20
CA THR A 59 -1.08 10.90 -3.76
C THR A 59 -2.54 10.60 -3.45
N PHE A 60 -2.75 9.81 -2.41
CA PHE A 60 -4.08 9.55 -1.85
C PHE A 60 -4.02 9.64 -0.32
N ASP A 61 -5.16 9.94 0.29
CA ASP A 61 -5.25 10.10 1.74
C ASP A 61 -5.80 8.81 2.39
N ALA A 62 -5.10 8.30 3.41
CA ALA A 62 -5.47 7.12 4.18
C ALA A 62 -5.71 7.50 5.64
N HIS A 63 -6.95 7.36 6.13
CA HIS A 63 -7.26 7.70 7.52
C HIS A 63 -6.61 6.73 8.50
N ILE A 64 -6.05 7.25 9.58
CA ILE A 64 -5.35 6.47 10.61
C ILE A 64 -6.39 5.97 11.62
N HIS A 65 -6.51 4.65 11.75
CA HIS A 65 -7.36 3.99 12.74
C HIS A 65 -6.58 2.83 13.36
N ARG A 66 -6.78 2.58 14.65
CA ARG A 66 -6.06 1.52 15.38
C ARG A 66 -6.23 0.17 14.69
N GLY A 67 -5.11 -0.52 14.45
CA GLY A 67 -5.07 -1.84 13.81
C GLY A 67 -5.46 -1.83 12.32
N ARG A 68 -5.52 -0.67 11.67
CA ARG A 68 -5.74 -0.58 10.23
C ARG A 68 -4.42 -0.82 9.49
N VAL A 69 -4.49 -1.73 8.52
CA VAL A 69 -3.37 -2.06 7.63
C VAL A 69 -3.71 -1.69 6.20
N MET A 70 -2.69 -1.33 5.44
CA MET A 70 -2.75 -1.12 4.00
C MET A 70 -1.95 -2.22 3.33
N TYR A 71 -2.64 -3.05 2.57
CA TYR A 71 -2.06 -4.14 1.81
C TYR A 71 -1.96 -3.68 0.36
N ILE A 72 -0.73 -3.63 -0.15
CA ILE A 72 -0.37 -3.10 -1.46
C ILE A 72 0.10 -4.26 -2.31
N VAL A 73 -0.45 -4.39 -3.51
CA VAL A 73 -0.05 -5.40 -4.48
C VAL A 73 0.36 -4.71 -5.76
N VAL A 74 1.56 -5.00 -6.25
CA VAL A 74 2.02 -4.59 -7.57
C VAL A 74 1.59 -5.67 -8.56
N LYS A 75 0.84 -5.26 -9.58
CA LYS A 75 0.36 -6.12 -10.65
C LYS A 75 1.02 -5.77 -11.97
N ASP A 76 1.23 -6.76 -12.81
CA ASP A 76 1.65 -6.56 -14.19
C ASP A 76 0.45 -6.19 -15.10
N LYS A 77 0.73 -5.99 -16.40
CA LYS A 77 -0.31 -5.73 -17.42
C LYS A 77 -1.35 -6.86 -17.54
N SER A 78 -0.99 -8.09 -17.16
CA SER A 78 -1.85 -9.28 -17.19
C SER A 78 -2.73 -9.40 -15.93
N ALA A 79 -2.61 -8.43 -15.00
CA ALA A 79 -3.25 -8.42 -13.69
C ALA A 79 -2.77 -9.51 -12.72
N GLU A 80 -1.67 -10.19 -13.06
CA GLU A 80 -0.98 -11.13 -12.18
C GLU A 80 -0.22 -10.37 -11.09
N MET A 81 -0.14 -10.98 -9.91
CA MET A 81 0.59 -10.40 -8.79
C MET A 81 2.08 -10.61 -8.97
N VAL A 82 2.83 -9.51 -9.00
CA VAL A 82 4.30 -9.52 -9.08
C VAL A 82 4.93 -9.42 -7.70
N SER A 83 4.38 -8.56 -6.85
CA SER A 83 4.89 -8.32 -5.49
C SER A 83 3.80 -7.78 -4.58
N GLU A 84 3.98 -7.93 -3.28
CA GLU A 84 3.05 -7.47 -2.26
C GLU A 84 3.75 -7.00 -0.99
N THR A 85 3.09 -6.10 -0.25
CA THR A 85 3.52 -5.71 1.09
C THR A 85 2.33 -5.30 1.95
N THR A 86 2.48 -5.45 3.27
CA THR A 86 1.48 -4.99 4.25
C THR A 86 2.09 -3.93 5.15
N VAL A 87 1.43 -2.78 5.23
CA VAL A 87 1.87 -1.60 5.97
C VAL A 87 0.89 -1.29 7.08
N GLU A 88 1.35 -1.25 8.33
CA GLU A 88 0.53 -0.80 9.46
C GLU A 88 0.50 0.75 9.51
N LEU A 89 -0.69 1.33 9.29
CA LEU A 89 -0.82 2.79 9.15
C LEU A 89 -0.49 3.54 10.45
N ASN A 90 -0.79 2.95 11.61
CA ASN A 90 -0.44 3.56 12.89
C ASN A 90 1.08 3.63 13.08
N LEU A 91 1.80 2.56 12.73
CA LEU A 91 3.26 2.54 12.82
C LEU A 91 3.89 3.60 11.91
N VAL A 92 3.40 3.73 10.68
CA VAL A 92 3.84 4.77 9.73
C VAL A 92 3.58 6.16 10.28
N ALA A 93 2.38 6.41 10.83
CA ALA A 93 2.05 7.71 11.42
C ALA A 93 2.98 8.09 12.58
N GLU A 94 3.31 7.14 13.47
CA GLU A 94 4.24 7.38 14.57
C GLU A 94 5.67 7.66 14.07
N LYS A 95 6.12 6.95 13.03
CA LYS A 95 7.42 7.24 12.39
C LYS A 95 7.43 8.61 11.71
N CYS A 96 6.38 8.98 10.98
CA CYS A 96 6.26 10.31 10.39
C CYS A 96 6.30 11.42 11.44
N LYS A 97 5.59 11.26 12.57
CA LYS A 97 5.64 12.22 13.68
C LYS A 97 7.06 12.43 14.22
N LYS A 98 7.84 11.35 14.33
CA LYS A 98 9.25 11.40 14.76
C LYS A 98 10.18 12.02 13.72
N ASN A 99 9.81 11.98 12.44
CA ASN A 99 10.63 12.42 11.31
C ASN A 99 10.07 13.68 10.61
N ASN A 100 9.69 14.70 11.39
CA ASN A 100 9.19 15.99 10.88
C ASN A 100 8.02 15.89 9.88
N GLY A 101 7.16 14.88 10.06
CA GLY A 101 5.93 14.68 9.29
C GLY A 101 6.11 13.99 7.93
N LYS A 102 7.32 13.54 7.56
CA LYS A 102 7.57 12.86 6.27
C LYS A 102 8.42 11.61 6.47
N MET A 103 8.17 10.59 5.65
CA MET A 103 8.97 9.36 5.61
C MET A 103 8.86 8.73 4.23
N GLU A 104 9.91 8.02 3.83
CA GLU A 104 9.98 7.18 2.65
C GLU A 104 10.27 5.74 3.08
N ILE A 105 9.64 4.77 2.43
CA ILE A 105 9.78 3.33 2.71
C ILE A 105 10.04 2.66 1.37
N TRP A 106 11.07 1.81 1.32
CA TRP A 106 11.42 0.97 0.18
C TRP A 106 11.08 -0.48 0.48
#